data_AF-A0A7X5BRK4-F1
#
_entry.id   AF-A0A7X5BRK4-F1
#
_cell.length_a   1.000
_cell.length_b   1.000
_cell.length_c   1.000
_cell.angle_alpha   90.00
_cell.angle_beta   90.00
_cell.angle_gamma   90.00
#
_symmetry.space_group_name_H-M   'P 1'
#
loop_
_entity.id
_entity.type
_entity.pdbx_description
1 polymer ?
#
loop_
_entity_poly.entity_id
_entity_poly.type
_entity_poly.pdbx_seq_one_letter_code
_entity_poly.pdbx_strand_id
1 'polypeptide(L)'
;MRLVFVLSLALALAPGSALAQRGGSKVNVQALLKEGKRLYDAGKYREAAEALKQANEAQPHPRLVYNIAVALEYAGEPREAMTFYRQYVTSSSEDTDPALLKNSNRAIDRLRVQLDREDQAQATADADRKRLEAEADAARQQAEAEQAAARRAEDESERQKQAELNRAIKSYRNQRIAAFASGGVAVLGVGAGVLFGLQARDQREQFDSAKTLDEKERLSDSTKSKALLADIGFGVGLAGAITAIILYPKEGPPAQGEVRVTFAPRGAGIGMEGRF
;
A
#
# COMPACT_ATOMS: atom_id res chain seq x y z
N MET A 1 88.18 9.80 36.42
CA MET A 1 89.40 10.10 35.66
C MET A 1 89.07 10.15 34.18
N ARG A 2 89.70 11.08 33.46
CA ARG A 2 89.44 11.50 32.07
C ARG A 2 89.84 10.46 31.01
N LEU A 3 89.20 10.52 29.83
CA LEU A 3 89.76 10.50 28.44
C LEU A 3 88.81 9.74 27.47
N VAL A 4 88.01 10.44 26.64
CA VAL A 4 88.25 10.85 25.23
C VAL A 4 88.41 9.68 24.23
N PHE A 5 87.55 9.65 23.21
CA PHE A 5 87.77 9.38 21.75
C PHE A 5 86.52 8.64 21.18
N VAL A 6 85.63 9.32 20.44
CA VAL A 6 85.62 9.51 18.96
C VAL A 6 84.65 8.53 18.27
N LEU A 7 83.69 9.06 17.49
CA LEU A 7 83.59 8.91 16.02
C LEU A 7 82.13 9.07 15.52
N SER A 8 81.97 10.02 14.59
CA SER A 8 81.02 10.01 13.45
C SER A 8 79.53 10.33 13.65
N LEU A 9 79.26 11.63 13.52
CA LEU A 9 78.06 12.25 13.00
C LEU A 9 77.94 11.97 11.48
N ALA A 10 76.83 11.37 11.02
CA ALA A 10 76.46 11.32 9.61
C ALA A 10 75.09 11.99 9.42
N LEU A 11 75.14 13.29 9.10
CA LEU A 11 74.01 14.12 8.75
C LEU A 11 73.76 13.96 7.23
N ALA A 12 72.73 13.20 6.86
CA ALA A 12 72.32 13.05 5.46
C ALA A 12 71.54 14.31 5.01
N LEU A 13 72.23 15.14 4.24
CA LEU A 13 71.70 16.22 3.42
C LEU A 13 70.77 15.64 2.35
N ALA A 14 69.46 15.89 2.44
CA ALA A 14 68.55 15.70 1.32
C ALA A 14 68.51 17.01 0.50
N PRO A 15 68.84 17.00 -0.80
CA PRO A 15 68.73 18.18 -1.66
C PRO A 15 67.26 18.52 -1.91
N GLY A 16 66.92 19.79 -1.65
CA GLY A 16 65.62 20.36 -2.00
C GLY A 16 65.40 20.27 -3.51
N SER A 17 64.33 19.58 -3.91
CA SER A 17 63.89 19.57 -5.28
C SER A 17 63.32 20.94 -5.62
N ALA A 18 64.17 21.68 -6.34
CA ALA A 18 63.88 22.75 -7.28
C ALA A 18 62.38 23.01 -7.54
N LEU A 19 62.01 24.27 -7.30
CA LEU A 19 60.94 24.96 -8.00
C LEU A 19 61.06 24.63 -9.50
N ALA A 20 60.13 23.82 -10.00
CA ALA A 20 59.90 23.74 -11.43
C ALA A 20 59.57 25.15 -11.90
N GLN A 21 60.48 25.76 -12.65
CA GLN A 21 60.21 26.90 -13.49
C GLN A 21 58.97 26.54 -14.32
N ARG A 22 57.83 27.11 -13.95
CA ARG A 22 56.70 27.31 -14.85
C ARG A 22 57.20 28.32 -15.88
N GLY A 23 57.99 27.83 -16.82
CA GLY A 23 58.35 28.56 -18.03
C GLY A 23 57.04 28.99 -18.64
N GLY A 24 56.78 30.30 -18.60
CA GLY A 24 55.70 30.91 -19.35
C GLY A 24 55.96 30.64 -20.81
N SER A 25 55.47 29.50 -21.29
CA SER A 25 55.36 29.22 -22.71
C SER A 25 54.52 30.36 -23.24
N LYS A 26 55.14 31.32 -23.92
CA LYS A 26 54.43 32.41 -24.58
C LYS A 26 53.37 31.73 -25.44
N VAL A 27 52.10 31.91 -25.06
CA VAL A 27 50.98 31.34 -25.80
C VAL A 27 51.13 31.81 -27.23
N ASN A 28 51.36 30.87 -28.14
CA ASN A 28 51.55 31.20 -29.54
C ASN A 28 50.17 31.47 -30.15
N VAL A 29 49.74 32.72 -30.06
CA VAL A 29 48.44 33.18 -30.58
C VAL A 29 48.27 32.78 -32.05
N GLN A 30 49.32 32.88 -32.87
CA GLN A 30 49.27 32.52 -34.28
C GLN A 30 49.01 31.01 -34.49
N ALA A 31 49.62 30.17 -33.64
CA ALA A 31 49.34 28.74 -33.65
C ALA A 31 47.89 28.43 -33.24
N LEU A 32 47.36 29.10 -32.20
CA LEU A 32 45.97 28.96 -31.78
C LEU A 32 44.98 29.43 -32.84
N LEU A 33 45.25 30.53 -33.54
CA LEU A 33 44.40 31.02 -34.63
C LEU A 33 44.40 30.07 -35.83
N LYS A 34 45.57 29.53 -36.19
CA LYS A 34 45.69 28.52 -37.25
C LYS A 34 44.95 27.24 -36.89
N GLU A 35 45.06 26.83 -35.64
CA GLU A 35 44.38 25.63 -35.13
C GLU A 35 42.87 25.84 -35.06
N GLY A 36 42.40 26.96 -34.50
CA GLY A 36 40.98 27.32 -34.48
C GLY A 36 40.38 27.35 -35.89
N LYS A 37 41.09 27.92 -36.87
CA LYS A 37 40.66 27.87 -38.27
C LYS A 37 40.59 26.44 -38.81
N ARG A 38 41.63 25.63 -38.57
CA ARG A 38 41.68 24.23 -39.02
C ARG A 38 40.52 23.41 -38.43
N LEU A 39 40.24 23.61 -37.15
CA LEU A 39 39.12 22.96 -36.45
C LEU A 39 37.79 23.44 -37.01
N TYR A 40 37.62 24.73 -37.25
CA TYR A 40 36.42 25.30 -37.85
C TYR A 40 36.17 24.72 -39.26
N ASP A 41 37.19 24.71 -40.11
CA ASP A 41 37.14 24.14 -41.46
C ASP A 41 36.84 22.63 -41.43
N ALA A 42 37.24 21.92 -40.36
CA ALA A 42 36.95 20.51 -40.14
C ALA A 42 35.56 20.25 -39.53
N GLY A 43 34.72 21.27 -39.36
CA GLY A 43 33.40 21.16 -38.72
C GLY A 43 33.44 20.95 -37.20
N LYS A 44 34.63 21.04 -36.60
CA LYS A 44 34.87 20.91 -35.16
C LYS A 44 34.66 22.25 -34.46
N TYR A 45 33.43 22.74 -34.54
CA TYR A 45 33.09 24.11 -34.18
C TYR A 45 33.28 24.42 -32.70
N ARG A 46 32.99 23.44 -31.82
CA ARG A 46 33.17 23.61 -30.37
C ARG A 46 34.66 23.71 -30.02
N GLU A 47 35.50 22.81 -30.54
CA GLU A 47 36.95 22.90 -30.30
C GLU A 47 37.56 24.14 -30.96
N ALA A 48 37.04 24.57 -32.11
CA ALA A 48 37.44 25.82 -32.75
C ALA A 48 37.14 27.04 -31.88
N ALA A 49 35.94 27.10 -31.30
CA ALA A 49 35.56 28.17 -30.37
C ALA A 49 36.52 28.22 -29.17
N GLU A 50 36.88 27.07 -28.59
CA GLU A 50 37.83 27.00 -27.47
C GLU A 50 39.24 27.49 -27.85
N ALA A 51 39.78 27.07 -29.01
CA ALA A 51 41.07 27.55 -29.49
C ALA A 51 41.07 29.07 -29.75
N LEU A 52 39.94 29.60 -30.25
CA LEU A 52 39.75 31.04 -30.45
C LEU A 52 39.57 31.80 -29.13
N LYS A 53 38.89 31.22 -28.12
CA LYS A 53 38.79 31.78 -26.76
C LYS A 53 40.17 31.93 -26.13
N GLN A 54 41.00 30.88 -26.20
CA GLN A 54 42.39 30.93 -25.71
C GLN A 54 43.23 31.98 -26.46
N ALA A 55 43.03 32.11 -27.78
CA ALA A 55 43.72 33.16 -28.55
C ALA A 55 43.28 34.56 -28.12
N ASN A 56 41.98 34.76 -27.85
CA ASN A 56 41.43 36.03 -27.39
C ASN A 56 41.82 36.37 -25.94
N GLU A 57 42.02 35.38 -25.07
CA GLU A 57 42.56 35.58 -23.72
C GLU A 57 44.01 36.07 -23.77
N ALA A 58 44.83 35.49 -24.66
CA ALA A 58 46.23 35.85 -24.82
C ALA A 58 46.41 37.19 -25.57
N GLN A 59 45.55 37.48 -26.55
CA GLN A 59 45.52 38.74 -27.28
C GLN A 59 44.06 39.13 -27.58
N PRO A 60 43.43 39.95 -26.72
CA PRO A 60 42.05 40.39 -26.91
C PRO A 60 41.88 41.15 -28.22
N HIS A 61 40.93 40.72 -29.05
CA HIS A 61 40.66 41.39 -30.32
C HIS A 61 39.17 41.26 -30.71
N PRO A 62 38.47 42.36 -31.09
CA PRO A 62 37.05 42.32 -31.40
C PRO A 62 36.66 41.26 -32.44
N ARG A 63 37.45 41.12 -33.51
CA ARG A 63 37.23 40.08 -34.54
C ARG A 63 37.28 38.66 -34.00
N LEU A 64 38.07 38.38 -32.95
CA LEU A 64 38.09 37.05 -32.33
C LEU A 64 36.82 36.81 -31.53
N VAL A 65 36.30 37.82 -30.81
CA VAL A 65 35.01 37.73 -30.11
C VAL A 65 33.88 37.38 -31.08
N TYR A 66 33.83 38.04 -32.25
CA TYR A 66 32.87 37.69 -33.31
C TYR A 66 33.07 36.25 -33.83
N ASN A 67 34.32 35.86 -34.15
CA ASN A 67 34.60 34.51 -34.67
C ASN A 67 34.28 33.40 -33.65
N ILE A 68 34.48 33.65 -32.35
CA ILE A 68 34.06 32.75 -31.27
C ILE A 68 32.54 32.59 -31.28
N ALA A 69 31.79 33.70 -31.37
CA ALA A 69 30.33 33.66 -31.43
C ALA A 69 29.82 32.86 -32.63
N VAL A 70 30.42 33.05 -33.80
CA VAL A 70 30.10 32.29 -35.02
C VAL A 70 30.39 30.81 -34.84
N ALA A 71 31.58 30.45 -34.31
CA ALA A 71 31.93 29.06 -34.04
C ALA A 71 30.95 28.41 -33.04
N LEU A 72 30.51 29.12 -32.01
CA LEU A 72 29.51 28.62 -31.05
C LEU A 72 28.11 28.48 -31.66
N GLU A 73 27.70 29.38 -32.57
CA GLU A 73 26.44 29.27 -33.31
C GLU A 73 26.44 28.00 -34.17
N TYR A 74 27.52 27.72 -34.91
CA TYR A 74 27.67 26.48 -35.68
C TYR A 74 27.84 25.22 -34.82
N ALA A 75 28.36 25.37 -33.60
CA ALA A 75 28.43 24.27 -32.63
C ALA A 75 27.06 23.90 -32.04
N GLY A 76 26.00 24.69 -32.30
CA GLY A 76 24.69 24.48 -31.71
C GLY A 76 24.61 24.91 -30.25
N GLU A 77 25.43 25.90 -29.85
CA GLU A 77 25.50 26.43 -28.48
C GLU A 77 24.90 27.86 -28.42
N PRO A 78 23.59 28.03 -28.65
CA PRO A 78 22.95 29.33 -28.89
C PRO A 78 23.08 30.30 -27.70
N ARG A 79 23.07 29.80 -26.45
CA ARG A 79 23.22 30.62 -25.24
C ARG A 79 24.60 31.26 -25.15
N GLU A 80 25.64 30.47 -25.42
CA GLU A 80 27.01 30.95 -25.36
C GLU A 80 27.32 31.85 -26.55
N ALA A 81 26.89 31.46 -27.76
CA ALA A 81 26.99 32.28 -28.97
C ALA A 81 26.39 33.68 -28.79
N MET A 82 25.17 33.77 -28.26
CA MET A 82 24.50 35.06 -27.98
C MET A 82 25.28 35.91 -26.97
N THR A 83 26.00 35.29 -26.04
CA THR A 83 26.82 36.01 -25.05
C THR A 83 28.04 36.65 -25.71
N PHE A 84 28.74 35.93 -26.58
CA PHE A 84 29.87 36.49 -27.35
C PHE A 84 29.42 37.52 -28.39
N TYR A 85 28.27 37.33 -29.06
CA TYR A 85 27.71 38.37 -29.93
C TYR A 85 27.36 39.65 -29.18
N ARG A 86 26.77 39.56 -27.98
CA ARG A 86 26.53 40.73 -27.12
C ARG A 86 27.84 41.40 -26.71
N GLN A 87 28.84 40.61 -26.31
CA GLN A 87 30.16 41.14 -25.98
C GLN A 87 30.78 41.90 -27.16
N TYR A 88 30.64 41.39 -28.39
CA TYR A 88 31.11 42.08 -29.59
C TYR A 88 30.40 43.43 -29.80
N VAL A 89 29.08 43.47 -29.63
CA VAL A 89 28.27 44.70 -29.76
C VAL A 89 28.57 45.70 -28.63
N THR A 90 28.83 45.23 -27.41
CA THR A 90 29.13 46.11 -26.26
C THR A 90 30.57 46.64 -26.28
N SER A 91 31.52 45.88 -26.82
CA SER A 91 32.94 46.29 -26.91
C SER A 91 33.29 47.11 -28.17
N SER A 92 32.27 47.60 -28.89
CA SER A 92 32.45 48.34 -30.14
C SER A 92 33.18 49.67 -29.92
N SER A 93 34.34 49.82 -30.58
CA SER A 93 35.05 51.08 -30.77
C SER A 93 34.82 51.66 -32.17
N GLU A 94 35.30 52.87 -32.44
CA GLU A 94 35.21 53.57 -33.73
C GLU A 94 35.81 52.74 -34.90
N ASP A 95 36.72 51.81 -34.61
CA ASP A 95 37.38 50.90 -35.57
C ASP A 95 36.59 49.59 -35.84
N THR A 96 35.39 49.43 -35.29
CA THR A 96 34.61 48.19 -35.41
C THR A 96 33.84 48.13 -36.73
N ASP A 97 33.88 46.98 -37.40
CA ASP A 97 33.20 46.76 -38.69
C ASP A 97 31.67 46.89 -38.56
N PRO A 98 31.04 47.88 -39.22
CA PRO A 98 29.59 48.09 -39.16
C PRO A 98 28.76 46.90 -39.67
N ALA A 99 29.29 46.13 -40.63
CA ALA A 99 28.62 44.95 -41.16
C ALA A 99 28.55 43.83 -40.12
N LEU A 100 29.63 43.62 -39.36
CA LEU A 100 29.68 42.62 -38.30
C LEU A 100 28.78 43.00 -37.12
N LEU A 101 28.64 44.28 -36.80
CA LEU A 101 27.69 44.74 -35.78
C LEU A 101 26.24 44.46 -36.15
N LYS A 102 25.87 44.78 -37.40
CA LYS A 102 24.54 44.45 -37.93
C LYS A 102 24.27 42.94 -37.92
N ASN A 103 25.26 42.13 -38.30
CA ASN A 103 25.14 40.67 -38.27
C ASN A 103 25.01 40.12 -36.85
N SER A 104 25.77 40.66 -35.90
CA SER A 104 25.73 40.25 -34.50
C SER A 104 24.38 40.56 -33.85
N ASN A 105 23.85 41.76 -34.07
CA ASN A 105 22.50 42.12 -33.59
C ASN A 105 21.41 41.20 -34.17
N ARG A 106 21.47 40.91 -35.47
CA ARG A 106 20.55 39.94 -36.10
C ARG A 106 20.70 38.54 -35.53
N ALA A 107 21.92 38.10 -35.26
CA ALA A 107 22.17 36.80 -34.65
C ALA A 107 21.59 36.75 -33.22
N ILE A 108 21.80 37.79 -32.41
CA ILE A 108 21.20 37.92 -31.07
C ILE A 108 19.67 37.82 -31.13
N ASP A 109 19.01 38.53 -32.04
CA ASP A 109 17.55 38.49 -32.17
C ASP A 109 17.05 37.08 -32.54
N ARG A 110 17.71 36.41 -33.48
CA ARG A 110 17.38 35.03 -33.86
C ARG A 110 17.57 34.05 -32.71
N LEU A 111 18.73 34.11 -32.05
CA LEU A 111 19.09 33.21 -30.96
C LEU A 111 18.19 33.42 -29.74
N ARG A 112 17.79 34.66 -29.43
CA ARG A 112 16.80 34.95 -28.39
C ARG A 112 15.48 34.24 -28.68
N VAL A 113 14.94 34.41 -29.88
CA VAL A 113 13.64 33.78 -30.25
C VAL A 113 13.74 32.26 -30.19
N GLN A 114 14.87 31.67 -30.60
CA GLN A 114 15.10 30.24 -30.47
C GLN A 114 15.11 29.79 -28.99
N LEU A 115 15.89 30.47 -28.15
CA LEU A 115 16.00 30.13 -26.73
C LEU A 115 14.68 30.29 -25.99
N ASP A 116 13.91 31.34 -26.27
CA ASP A 116 12.59 31.56 -25.66
C ASP A 116 11.62 30.43 -26.05
N ARG A 117 11.67 29.94 -27.30
CA ARG A 117 10.86 28.79 -27.73
C ARG A 117 11.29 27.49 -27.07
N GLU A 118 12.60 27.25 -26.95
CA GLU A 118 13.14 26.07 -26.26
C GLU A 118 12.75 26.09 -24.77
N ASP A 119 12.88 27.24 -24.10
CA ASP A 119 12.52 27.42 -22.70
C ASP A 119 11.01 27.23 -22.46
N GLN A 120 10.17 27.74 -23.36
CA GLN A 120 8.72 27.50 -23.31
C GLN A 120 8.35 26.03 -23.56
N ALA A 121 9.00 25.37 -24.53
CA ALA A 121 8.79 23.96 -24.81
C ALA A 121 9.23 23.08 -23.63
N GLN A 122 10.34 23.41 -22.98
CA GLN A 122 10.80 22.72 -21.78
C GLN A 122 9.85 22.95 -20.60
N ALA A 123 9.45 24.20 -20.35
CA ALA A 123 8.53 24.52 -19.26
C ALA A 123 7.16 23.83 -19.41
N THR A 124 6.65 23.72 -20.64
CA THR A 124 5.40 23.00 -20.93
C THR A 124 5.57 21.50 -20.74
N ALA A 125 6.65 20.90 -21.25
CA ALA A 125 6.96 19.48 -21.04
C ALA A 125 7.12 19.14 -19.54
N ASP A 126 7.78 19.99 -18.76
CA ASP A 126 7.95 19.80 -17.32
C ASP A 126 6.62 19.95 -16.57
N ALA A 127 5.77 20.89 -16.97
CA ALA A 127 4.43 21.06 -16.39
C ALA A 127 3.53 19.85 -16.69
N ASP A 128 3.55 19.36 -17.93
CA ASP A 128 2.77 18.18 -18.34
C ASP A 128 3.27 16.92 -17.63
N ARG A 129 4.59 16.75 -17.50
CA ARG A 129 5.18 15.66 -16.72
C ARG A 129 4.70 15.67 -15.27
N LYS A 130 4.77 16.83 -14.60
CA LYS A 130 4.29 16.96 -13.20
C LYS A 130 2.80 16.70 -13.06
N ARG A 131 2.00 17.10 -14.05
CA ARG A 131 0.55 16.82 -14.09
C ARG A 131 0.27 15.32 -14.21
N LEU A 132 0.96 14.63 -15.11
CA LEU A 132 0.82 13.19 -15.30
C LEU A 132 1.30 12.41 -14.08
N GLU A 133 2.39 12.84 -13.44
CA GLU A 133 2.87 12.26 -12.18
C GLU A 133 1.82 12.42 -11.06
N ALA A 134 1.24 13.62 -10.90
CA ALA A 134 0.20 13.88 -9.92
C ALA A 134 -1.10 13.08 -10.19
N GLU A 135 -1.49 12.94 -11.46
CA GLU A 135 -2.65 12.14 -11.87
C GLU A 135 -2.41 10.65 -11.61
N ALA A 136 -1.22 10.13 -11.94
CA ALA A 136 -0.84 8.76 -11.67
C ALA A 136 -0.81 8.45 -10.16
N ASP A 137 -0.31 9.38 -9.34
CA ASP A 137 -0.30 9.24 -7.88
C ASP A 137 -1.72 9.30 -7.31
N ALA A 138 -2.58 10.20 -7.81
CA ALA A 138 -3.99 10.25 -7.42
C ALA A 138 -4.73 8.96 -7.80
N ALA A 139 -4.49 8.41 -9.00
CA ALA A 139 -5.08 7.14 -9.43
C ALA A 139 -4.59 5.96 -8.58
N ARG A 140 -3.32 5.92 -8.19
CA ARG A 140 -2.77 4.91 -7.27
C ARG A 140 -3.42 4.99 -5.89
N GLN A 141 -3.55 6.20 -5.33
CA GLN A 141 -4.21 6.40 -4.04
C GLN A 141 -5.68 5.99 -4.08
N GLN A 142 -6.40 6.27 -5.18
CA GLN A 142 -7.77 5.82 -5.37
C GLN A 142 -7.87 4.29 -5.45
N ALA A 143 -7.00 3.64 -6.23
CA ALA A 143 -6.97 2.18 -6.33
C ALA A 143 -6.62 1.52 -4.98
N GLU A 144 -5.67 2.07 -4.23
CA GLU A 144 -5.32 1.59 -2.89
C GLU A 144 -6.47 1.79 -1.90
N ALA A 145 -7.17 2.92 -1.96
CA ALA A 145 -8.34 3.18 -1.13
C ALA A 145 -9.50 2.24 -1.46
N GLU A 146 -9.75 1.95 -2.74
CA GLU A 146 -10.76 1.01 -3.19
C GLU A 146 -10.42 -0.42 -2.75
N GLN A 147 -9.17 -0.85 -2.91
CA GLN A 147 -8.71 -2.15 -2.41
C GLN A 147 -8.81 -2.24 -0.88
N ALA A 148 -8.47 -1.18 -0.15
CA ALA A 148 -8.62 -1.15 1.29
C ALA A 148 -10.11 -1.20 1.71
N ALA A 149 -11.00 -0.53 0.99
CA ALA A 149 -12.44 -0.60 1.22
C ALA A 149 -13.00 -1.99 0.91
N ALA A 150 -12.57 -2.63 -0.18
CA ALA A 150 -12.94 -3.99 -0.53
C ALA A 150 -12.50 -4.99 0.54
N ARG A 151 -11.24 -4.91 1.02
CA ARG A 151 -10.75 -5.75 2.12
C ARG A 151 -11.55 -5.56 3.40
N ARG A 152 -11.90 -4.33 3.76
CA ARG A 152 -12.76 -4.05 4.93
C ARG A 152 -14.15 -4.66 4.77
N ALA A 153 -14.74 -4.58 3.58
CA ALA A 153 -16.04 -5.17 3.29
C ALA A 153 -16.00 -6.71 3.35
N GLU A 154 -14.92 -7.34 2.85
CA GLU A 154 -14.69 -8.78 2.98
C GLU A 154 -14.53 -9.17 4.46
N ASP A 155 -13.67 -8.48 5.23
CA ASP A 155 -13.47 -8.73 6.67
C ASP A 155 -14.78 -8.58 7.47
N GLU A 156 -15.60 -7.57 7.15
CA GLU A 156 -16.90 -7.37 7.79
C GLU A 156 -17.89 -8.48 7.44
N SER A 157 -17.93 -8.92 6.18
CA SER A 157 -18.76 -10.05 5.73
C SER A 157 -18.34 -11.35 6.43
N GLU A 158 -17.05 -11.62 6.54
CA GLU A 158 -16.53 -12.77 7.27
C GLU A 158 -16.89 -12.71 8.76
N ARG A 159 -16.74 -11.55 9.41
CA ARG A 159 -17.16 -11.38 10.81
C ARG A 159 -18.65 -11.61 11.00
N GLN A 160 -19.48 -11.13 10.06
CA GLN A 160 -20.93 -11.37 10.10
C GLN A 160 -21.26 -12.86 9.94
N LYS A 161 -20.66 -13.53 8.94
CA LYS A 161 -20.80 -14.99 8.72
C LYS A 161 -20.35 -15.78 9.96
N GLN A 162 -19.21 -15.42 10.56
CA GLN A 162 -18.70 -16.05 11.78
C GLN A 162 -19.65 -15.82 12.97
N ALA A 163 -20.19 -14.60 13.13
CA ALA A 163 -21.13 -14.28 14.19
C ALA A 163 -22.46 -15.03 14.02
N GLU A 164 -22.96 -15.17 12.79
CA GLU A 164 -24.15 -15.96 12.47
C GLU A 164 -23.91 -17.44 12.77
N LEU A 165 -22.79 -18.00 12.32
CA LEU A 165 -22.40 -19.38 12.60
C LEU A 165 -22.31 -19.63 14.11
N ASN A 166 -21.66 -18.73 14.86
CA ASN A 166 -21.55 -18.83 16.32
C ASN A 166 -22.92 -18.76 17.00
N ARG A 167 -23.84 -17.89 16.53
CA ARG A 167 -25.22 -17.84 17.03
C ARG A 167 -25.96 -19.14 16.72
N ALA A 168 -25.81 -19.67 15.50
CA ALA A 168 -26.44 -20.93 15.09
C ALA A 168 -25.92 -22.11 15.92
N ILE A 169 -24.61 -22.23 16.12
CA ILE A 169 -23.99 -23.24 16.99
C ILE A 169 -24.49 -23.10 18.43
N LYS A 170 -24.54 -21.88 18.98
CA LYS A 170 -25.04 -21.64 20.34
C LYS A 170 -26.52 -22.01 20.46
N SER A 171 -27.33 -21.65 19.48
CA SER A 171 -28.76 -22.00 19.42
C SER A 171 -28.95 -23.52 19.35
N TYR A 172 -28.24 -24.20 18.45
CA TYR A 172 -28.24 -25.66 18.31
C TYR A 172 -27.88 -26.35 19.63
N ARG A 173 -26.79 -25.91 20.28
CA ARG A 173 -26.36 -26.46 21.58
C ARG A 173 -27.42 -26.25 22.66
N ASN A 174 -27.99 -25.04 22.75
CA ASN A 174 -29.00 -24.71 23.75
C ASN A 174 -30.31 -25.49 23.52
N GLN A 175 -30.77 -25.63 22.28
CA GLN A 175 -31.94 -26.45 21.92
C GLN A 175 -31.73 -27.91 22.28
N ARG A 176 -30.54 -28.46 22.00
CA ARG A 176 -30.20 -29.84 22.35
C ARG A 176 -30.18 -30.05 23.87
N ILE A 177 -29.60 -29.12 24.63
CA ILE A 177 -29.63 -29.16 26.11
C ILE A 177 -31.08 -29.08 26.61
N ALA A 178 -31.89 -28.17 26.06
CA ALA A 178 -33.29 -28.02 26.44
C ALA A 178 -34.10 -29.30 26.13
N ALA A 179 -33.90 -29.90 24.95
CA ALA A 179 -34.55 -31.15 24.58
C ALA A 179 -34.18 -32.30 25.52
N PHE A 180 -32.90 -32.45 25.88
CA PHE A 180 -32.46 -33.45 26.85
C PHE A 180 -32.99 -33.18 28.27
N ALA A 181 -33.03 -31.91 28.70
CA ALA A 181 -33.60 -31.54 30.00
C ALA A 181 -35.10 -31.85 30.06
N SER A 182 -35.87 -31.48 29.03
CA SER A 182 -37.29 -31.83 28.89
C SER A 182 -37.50 -33.34 28.83
N GLY A 183 -36.63 -34.08 28.14
CA GLY A 183 -36.65 -35.54 28.12
C GLY A 183 -36.38 -36.15 29.50
N GLY A 184 -35.46 -35.60 30.28
CA GLY A 184 -35.20 -36.01 31.66
C GLY A 184 -36.42 -35.78 32.57
N VAL A 185 -37.07 -34.61 32.46
CA VAL A 185 -38.33 -34.33 33.16
C VAL A 185 -39.41 -35.33 32.77
N ALA A 186 -39.50 -35.68 31.49
CA ALA A 186 -40.46 -36.68 31.01
C ALA A 186 -40.26 -38.05 31.69
N VAL A 187 -39.01 -38.54 31.72
CA VAL A 187 -38.66 -39.82 32.36
C VAL A 187 -38.95 -39.80 33.85
N LEU A 188 -38.59 -38.72 34.55
CA LEU A 188 -38.88 -38.56 35.98
C LEU A 188 -40.38 -38.50 36.27
N GLY A 189 -41.16 -37.76 35.45
CA GLY A 189 -42.61 -37.66 35.58
C GLY A 189 -43.30 -39.02 35.41
N VAL A 190 -42.93 -39.77 34.37
CA VAL A 190 -43.43 -41.14 34.16
C VAL A 190 -43.02 -42.07 35.31
N GLY A 191 -41.77 -42.00 35.76
CA GLY A 191 -41.29 -42.82 36.89
C GLY A 191 -42.05 -42.57 38.18
N ALA A 192 -42.28 -41.30 38.53
CA ALA A 192 -43.11 -40.91 39.66
C ALA A 192 -44.58 -41.37 39.46
N GLY A 193 -45.13 -41.19 38.26
CA GLY A 193 -46.47 -41.63 37.88
C GLY A 193 -46.69 -43.12 38.14
N VAL A 194 -45.76 -43.96 37.67
CA VAL A 194 -45.79 -45.41 37.89
C VAL A 194 -45.66 -45.75 39.38
N LEU A 195 -44.72 -45.13 40.10
CA LEU A 195 -44.52 -45.40 41.52
C LEU A 195 -45.78 -45.09 42.35
N PHE A 196 -46.35 -43.89 42.19
CA PHE A 196 -47.57 -43.50 42.90
C PHE A 196 -48.79 -44.29 42.42
N GLY A 197 -48.86 -44.66 41.15
CA GLY A 197 -49.92 -45.51 40.61
C GLY A 197 -49.92 -46.92 41.23
N LEU A 198 -48.73 -47.54 41.38
CA LEU A 198 -48.60 -48.83 42.06
C LEU A 198 -48.98 -48.72 43.55
N GLN A 199 -48.55 -47.66 44.23
CA GLN A 199 -48.92 -47.44 45.63
C GLN A 199 -50.41 -47.13 45.81
N ALA A 200 -51.04 -46.42 44.87
CA ALA A 200 -52.48 -46.17 44.89
C ALA A 200 -53.26 -47.48 44.70
N ARG A 201 -52.77 -48.39 43.84
CA ARG A 201 -53.35 -49.72 43.65
C ARG A 201 -53.26 -50.57 44.91
N ASP A 202 -52.10 -50.62 45.55
CA ASP A 202 -51.90 -51.36 46.80
C ASP A 202 -52.82 -50.84 47.92
N GLN A 203 -52.93 -49.52 48.08
CA GLN A 203 -53.87 -48.92 49.04
C GLN A 203 -55.33 -49.17 48.67
N ARG A 204 -55.64 -49.26 47.38
CA ARG A 204 -56.99 -49.61 46.93
C ARG A 204 -57.35 -51.04 47.32
N GLU A 205 -56.44 -52.00 47.18
CA GLU A 205 -56.64 -53.39 47.63
C GLU A 205 -56.84 -53.45 49.16
N GLN A 206 -56.08 -52.64 49.93
CA GLN A 206 -56.28 -52.50 51.38
C GLN A 206 -57.63 -51.86 51.73
N PHE A 207 -58.05 -50.82 50.99
CA PHE A 207 -59.37 -50.20 51.16
C PHE A 207 -60.50 -51.19 50.90
N ASP A 208 -60.38 -52.01 49.86
CA ASP A 208 -61.39 -53.02 49.48
C ASP A 208 -61.49 -54.14 50.53
N SER A 209 -60.43 -54.40 51.30
CA SER A 209 -60.39 -55.40 52.38
C SER A 209 -60.71 -54.88 53.80
N ALA A 210 -60.70 -53.56 54.02
CA ALA A 210 -60.98 -52.94 55.31
C ALA A 210 -62.44 -53.15 55.77
N LYS A 211 -62.65 -53.35 57.08
CA LYS A 211 -63.97 -53.66 57.67
C LYS A 211 -64.58 -52.52 58.51
N THR A 212 -63.80 -51.50 58.86
CA THR A 212 -64.23 -50.35 59.68
C THR A 212 -64.36 -49.08 58.84
N LEU A 213 -65.25 -48.15 59.24
CA LEU A 213 -65.50 -46.92 58.48
C LEU A 213 -64.32 -45.95 58.52
N ASP A 214 -63.72 -45.75 59.71
CA ASP A 214 -62.59 -44.82 59.91
C ASP A 214 -61.35 -45.23 59.10
N GLU A 215 -61.08 -46.54 59.00
CA GLU A 215 -59.98 -47.09 58.21
C GLU A 215 -60.22 -46.94 56.70
N LYS A 216 -61.48 -47.11 56.26
CA LYS A 216 -61.86 -46.85 54.87
C LYS A 216 -61.71 -45.38 54.48
N GLU A 217 -62.10 -44.43 55.33
CA GLU A 217 -61.94 -43.00 55.02
C GLU A 217 -60.47 -42.62 54.84
N ARG A 218 -59.59 -43.04 55.75
CA ARG A 218 -58.14 -42.77 55.64
C ARG A 218 -57.53 -43.38 54.38
N LEU A 219 -57.87 -44.63 54.07
CA LEU A 219 -57.37 -45.31 52.87
C LEU A 219 -57.93 -44.69 51.58
N SER A 220 -59.19 -44.21 51.59
CA SER A 220 -59.79 -43.48 50.47
C SER A 220 -59.01 -42.21 50.15
N ASP A 221 -58.73 -41.38 51.16
CA ASP A 221 -58.04 -40.10 50.95
C ASP A 221 -56.59 -40.30 50.49
N SER A 222 -55.91 -41.30 51.05
CA SER A 222 -54.57 -41.68 50.61
C SER A 222 -54.56 -42.21 49.18
N THR A 223 -55.51 -43.08 48.83
CA THR A 223 -55.66 -43.61 47.47
C THR A 223 -55.91 -42.49 46.46
N LYS A 224 -56.85 -41.58 46.75
CA LYS A 224 -57.17 -40.44 45.87
C LYS A 224 -55.97 -39.51 45.70
N SER A 225 -55.28 -39.19 46.79
CA SER A 225 -54.10 -38.32 46.74
C SER A 225 -52.97 -38.93 45.91
N LYS A 226 -52.69 -40.24 46.06
CA LYS A 226 -51.67 -40.93 45.27
C LYS A 226 -52.07 -41.12 43.81
N ALA A 227 -53.35 -41.41 43.54
CA ALA A 227 -53.85 -41.47 42.16
C ALA A 227 -53.73 -40.10 41.47
N LEU A 228 -54.06 -39.01 42.16
CA LEU A 228 -53.87 -37.66 41.64
C LEU A 228 -52.39 -37.36 41.33
N LEU A 229 -51.48 -37.73 42.24
CA LEU A 229 -50.04 -37.59 41.99
C LEU A 229 -49.58 -38.42 40.79
N ALA A 230 -50.18 -39.60 40.59
CA ALA A 230 -49.89 -40.43 39.43
C ALA A 230 -50.33 -39.75 38.12
N ASP A 231 -51.56 -39.21 38.06
CA ASP A 231 -52.08 -38.51 36.89
C ASP A 231 -51.27 -37.25 36.55
N ILE A 232 -50.88 -36.48 37.56
CA ILE A 232 -49.97 -35.33 37.40
C ILE A 232 -48.63 -35.81 36.84
N GLY A 233 -48.09 -36.91 37.38
CA GLY A 233 -46.84 -37.50 36.91
C GLY A 233 -46.88 -37.89 35.43
N PHE A 234 -47.93 -38.58 35.00
CA PHE A 234 -48.12 -38.94 33.59
C PHE A 234 -48.36 -37.71 32.70
N GLY A 235 -49.13 -36.72 33.17
CA GLY A 235 -49.38 -35.48 32.44
C GLY A 235 -48.10 -34.68 32.19
N VAL A 236 -47.29 -34.48 33.24
CA VAL A 236 -45.96 -33.83 33.13
C VAL A 236 -45.03 -34.67 32.26
N GLY A 237 -45.07 -36.00 32.40
CA GLY A 237 -44.34 -36.95 31.58
C GLY A 237 -44.58 -36.75 30.08
N LEU A 238 -45.86 -36.77 29.69
CA LEU A 238 -46.29 -36.61 28.30
C LEU A 238 -45.94 -35.22 27.75
N ALA A 239 -46.22 -34.16 28.50
CA ALA A 239 -45.89 -32.79 28.08
C ALA A 239 -44.38 -32.59 27.90
N GLY A 240 -43.57 -33.14 28.81
CA GLY A 240 -42.11 -33.13 28.72
C GLY A 240 -41.60 -33.87 27.48
N ALA A 241 -42.16 -35.04 27.17
CA ALA A 241 -41.77 -35.84 26.00
C ALA A 241 -42.08 -35.11 24.68
N ILE A 242 -43.28 -34.51 24.56
CA ILE A 242 -43.66 -33.72 23.38
C ILE A 242 -42.72 -32.52 23.22
N THR A 243 -42.43 -31.80 24.30
CA THR A 243 -41.52 -30.65 24.30
C THR A 243 -40.11 -31.06 23.86
N ALA A 244 -39.62 -32.20 24.37
CA ALA A 244 -38.32 -32.74 23.99
C ALA A 244 -38.24 -33.05 22.48
N ILE A 245 -39.29 -33.65 21.91
CA ILE A 245 -39.37 -33.97 20.48
C ILE A 245 -39.39 -32.69 19.62
N ILE A 246 -40.16 -31.68 20.03
CA ILE A 246 -40.27 -30.41 19.30
C ILE A 246 -38.93 -29.65 19.31
N LEU A 247 -38.24 -29.63 20.46
CA LEU A 247 -36.98 -28.90 20.62
C LEU A 247 -35.77 -29.65 20.07
N TYR A 248 -35.86 -30.97 19.85
CA TYR A 248 -34.72 -31.74 19.36
C TYR A 248 -34.36 -31.30 17.93
N PRO A 249 -33.11 -30.84 17.69
CA PRO A 249 -32.71 -30.35 16.38
C PRO A 249 -32.76 -31.50 15.35
N LYS A 250 -33.50 -31.28 14.26
CA LYS A 250 -33.68 -32.27 13.16
C LYS A 250 -32.53 -32.26 12.17
N GLU A 251 -31.86 -31.13 12.02
CA GLU A 251 -30.69 -30.94 11.16
C GLU A 251 -29.40 -31.08 11.99
N GLY A 252 -28.32 -31.49 11.32
CA GLY A 252 -26.99 -31.59 11.93
C GLY A 252 -26.45 -30.21 12.35
N PRO A 253 -25.31 -30.17 13.07
CA PRO A 253 -24.66 -28.90 13.37
C PRO A 253 -24.30 -28.17 12.07
N PRO A 254 -24.49 -26.84 11.98
CA PRO A 254 -24.16 -26.08 10.79
C PRO A 254 -22.67 -26.22 10.49
N ALA A 255 -22.31 -26.80 9.33
CA ALA A 255 -20.93 -26.99 8.91
C ALA A 255 -20.40 -25.74 8.18
N GLN A 256 -19.11 -25.44 8.38
CA GLN A 256 -18.43 -24.43 7.58
C GLN A 256 -18.32 -24.94 6.13
N GLY A 257 -18.85 -24.17 5.16
CA GLY A 257 -18.78 -24.50 3.73
C GLY A 257 -19.97 -25.31 3.18
N GLU A 258 -21.06 -25.48 3.94
CA GLU A 258 -22.24 -26.17 3.44
C GLU A 258 -23.01 -25.26 2.45
N VAL A 259 -23.05 -25.68 1.18
CA VAL A 259 -23.78 -25.00 0.11
C VAL A 259 -25.28 -25.02 0.43
N ARG A 260 -25.79 -23.94 1.02
CA ARG A 260 -27.22 -23.78 1.26
C ARG A 260 -27.89 -23.30 -0.02
N VAL A 261 -28.60 -24.19 -0.69
CA VAL A 261 -29.47 -23.81 -1.81
C VAL A 261 -30.70 -23.13 -1.23
N THR A 262 -30.72 -21.80 -1.19
CA THR A 262 -31.90 -21.01 -0.80
C THR A 262 -32.69 -20.60 -2.03
N PHE A 263 -33.92 -21.09 -2.13
CA PHE A 263 -34.86 -20.65 -3.15
C PHE A 263 -35.51 -19.32 -2.73
N ALA A 264 -35.26 -18.24 -3.48
CA ALA A 264 -35.89 -16.95 -3.23
C ALA A 264 -37.36 -16.95 -3.69
N PRO A 265 -38.32 -16.36 -2.96
CA PRO A 265 -39.76 -16.44 -3.28
C PRO A 265 -40.20 -15.72 -4.57
N ARG A 266 -39.33 -14.96 -5.23
CA ARG A 266 -39.70 -14.08 -6.36
C ARG A 266 -38.72 -14.01 -7.53
N GLY A 267 -37.83 -14.99 -7.68
CA GLY A 267 -36.97 -15.07 -8.86
C GLY A 267 -36.15 -16.34 -8.86
N ALA A 268 -36.25 -17.12 -9.93
CA ALA A 268 -35.45 -18.32 -10.14
C ALA A 268 -33.98 -17.92 -10.34
N GLY A 269 -33.22 -17.93 -9.25
CA GLY A 269 -31.75 -17.84 -9.28
C GLY A 269 -31.18 -19.00 -8.46
N ILE A 270 -30.44 -19.89 -9.11
CA ILE A 270 -29.58 -20.86 -8.41
C ILE A 270 -28.26 -20.14 -8.16
N GLY A 271 -28.06 -19.66 -6.94
CA GLY A 271 -26.77 -19.14 -6.49
C GLY A 271 -25.90 -20.27 -5.95
N MET A 272 -24.84 -20.65 -6.66
CA MET A 272 -23.76 -21.46 -6.09
C MET A 272 -22.71 -20.49 -5.52
N GLU A 273 -22.71 -20.28 -4.20
CA GLU A 273 -21.59 -19.62 -3.52
C GLU A 273 -20.70 -20.72 -2.94
N GLY A 274 -19.67 -21.10 -3.70
CA GLY A 274 -18.60 -21.98 -3.24
C GLY A 274 -17.26 -21.26 -3.36
N ARG A 275 -16.48 -21.22 -2.28
CA ARG A 275 -15.05 -20.91 -2.30
C ARG A 275 -14.29 -22.07 -1.64
N PHE A 276 -13.31 -22.59 -2.37
CA PHE A 276 -12.33 -23.60 -1.94
C PHE A 276 -11.34 -23.02 -0.93
#